data_AF-A0A1B7TK90-F1
#
_entry.id   AF-A0A1B7TK90-F1
#
_cell.length_a   1.000
_cell.length_b   1.000
_cell.length_c   1.000
_cell.angle_alpha   90.00
_cell.angle_beta   90.00
_cell.angle_gamma   90.00
#
_symmetry.space_group_name_H-M   'P 1'
#
loop_
_entity.id
_entity.type
_entity.pdbx_description
1 polymer ?
#
loop_
_entity_poly.entity_id
_entity_poly.type
_entity_poly.pdbx_seq_one_letter_code
_entity_poly.pdbx_strand_id
1 'polypeptide(L)'
;MLSYYHSLKDKYVFIFTSGYYNQVIDANILRAYNKDLTSLLKIFDYNAIGTNYYQLVELFILNGFKLYSVSKEKELYYEINKYVDVLKDNLSVDSTIYQYYNYLNQGYKLALSSDKLTGDVINKYEKNIEGVLEKLEKSTNSVQYLKMNKLFINFKMNFGSMSINSIIILLQSLVDKFPLDIECKWILYKCYRILKEDLYCENILENIIVLQPDNYLAWIELANYKKDTKSQLECHLQVVKYCKYSKNSWKFISKNSENPKIVSLSEKQLKKNFIIEV
;
A
#
# COMPACT_ATOMS: atom_id res chain seq x y z
N MET A 1 1.30 23.52 18.21
CA MET A 1 1.09 22.07 18.47
C MET A 1 -0.06 21.52 17.61
N LEU A 2 -1.26 22.10 17.66
CA LEU A 2 -2.38 21.74 16.75
C LEU A 2 -2.04 21.87 15.24
N SER A 3 -1.35 22.94 14.82
CA SER A 3 -0.92 23.13 13.42
C SER A 3 0.00 22.02 12.88
N TYR A 4 0.85 21.46 13.74
CA TYR A 4 1.72 20.34 13.41
C TYR A 4 0.92 19.05 13.18
N TYR A 5 -0.07 18.76 14.02
CA TYR A 5 -0.93 17.59 13.87
C TYR A 5 -1.87 17.69 12.67
N HIS A 6 -2.35 18.87 12.32
CA HIS A 6 -3.09 19.09 11.07
C HIS A 6 -2.21 18.86 9.83
N SER A 7 -0.97 19.37 9.82
CA SER A 7 -0.02 19.10 8.73
C SER A 7 0.34 17.61 8.60
N LEU A 8 0.51 16.91 9.73
CA LEU A 8 0.71 15.45 9.76
C LEU A 8 -0.50 14.70 9.21
N LYS A 9 -1.72 15.08 9.61
CA LYS A 9 -2.97 14.51 9.09
C LYS A 9 -3.03 14.68 7.57
N ASP A 10 -2.81 15.88 7.05
CA ASP A 10 -2.87 16.14 5.61
C ASP A 10 -1.79 15.36 4.84
N LYS A 11 -0.59 15.23 5.41
CA LYS A 11 0.48 14.38 4.87
C LYS A 11 0.06 12.89 4.82
N TYR A 12 -0.55 12.36 5.87
CA TYR A 12 -0.97 10.96 5.92
C TYR A 12 -2.17 10.68 5.01
N VAL A 13 -3.12 11.61 4.94
CA VAL A 13 -4.20 11.57 3.94
C VAL A 13 -3.61 11.57 2.54
N PHE A 14 -2.62 12.43 2.26
CA PHE A 14 -1.92 12.47 0.96
C PHE A 14 -1.20 11.15 0.62
N ILE A 15 -0.41 10.60 1.56
CA ILE A 15 0.30 9.30 1.38
C ILE A 15 -0.70 8.17 1.09
N PHE A 16 -1.87 8.23 1.71
CA PHE A 16 -2.91 7.25 1.46
C PHE A 16 -3.62 7.47 0.11
N THR A 17 -3.99 8.71 -0.21
CA THR A 17 -4.66 9.01 -1.49
C THR A 17 -3.77 8.75 -2.71
N SER A 18 -2.45 8.82 -2.53
CA SER A 18 -1.46 8.51 -3.58
C SER A 18 -1.14 7.01 -3.68
N GLY A 19 -1.60 6.17 -2.75
CA GLY A 19 -1.35 4.73 -2.78
C GLY A 19 0.11 4.32 -2.48
N TYR A 20 0.98 5.27 -2.12
CA TYR A 20 2.39 4.99 -1.78
C TYR A 20 2.52 3.99 -0.62
N TYR A 21 1.56 4.00 0.31
CA TYR A 21 1.57 3.07 1.44
C TYR A 21 1.53 1.60 0.99
N ASN A 22 0.86 1.22 -0.10
CA ASN A 22 0.82 -0.17 -0.61
C ASN A 22 2.08 -0.61 -1.37
N GLN A 23 2.92 0.34 -1.75
CA GLN A 23 4.22 0.06 -2.37
C GLN A 23 5.25 -0.36 -1.33
N VAL A 24 5.14 0.17 -0.11
CA VAL A 24 5.98 -0.21 1.03
C VAL A 24 5.62 -1.61 1.51
N ILE A 25 6.58 -2.53 1.50
CA ILE A 25 6.44 -3.88 2.07
C ILE A 25 7.19 -4.06 3.40
N ASP A 26 7.97 -3.07 3.79
CA ASP A 26 8.76 -3.09 5.03
C ASP A 26 7.86 -2.92 6.26
N ALA A 27 7.88 -3.92 7.15
CA ALA A 27 7.07 -3.92 8.36
C ALA A 27 7.43 -2.78 9.33
N ASN A 28 8.69 -2.35 9.41
CA ASN A 28 9.10 -1.26 10.30
C ASN A 28 8.55 0.08 9.82
N ILE A 29 8.56 0.32 8.50
CA ILE A 29 7.94 1.53 7.94
C ILE A 29 6.42 1.50 8.16
N LEU A 30 5.76 0.37 7.93
CA LEU A 30 4.33 0.22 8.19
C LEU A 30 3.98 0.40 9.68
N ARG A 31 4.82 -0.09 10.60
CA ARG A 31 4.70 0.16 12.05
C ARG A 31 4.85 1.64 12.39
N ALA A 32 5.80 2.35 11.76
CA ALA A 32 5.97 3.78 11.97
C ALA A 32 4.70 4.56 11.54
N TYR A 33 4.14 4.23 10.37
CA TYR A 33 2.86 4.80 9.94
C TYR A 33 1.71 4.47 10.88
N ASN A 34 1.61 3.22 11.33
CA ASN A 34 0.57 2.81 12.26
C ASN A 34 0.67 3.58 13.59
N LYS A 35 1.88 3.70 14.15
CA LYS A 35 2.15 4.47 15.36
C LYS A 35 1.73 5.94 15.23
N ASP A 36 2.05 6.56 14.09
CA ASP A 36 1.68 7.96 13.84
C ASP A 36 0.16 8.12 13.67
N LEU A 37 -0.50 7.19 12.97
CA LEU A 37 -1.97 7.15 12.85
C LEU A 37 -2.65 6.97 14.22
N THR A 38 -2.17 6.05 15.05
CA THR A 38 -2.66 5.85 16.43
C THR A 38 -2.50 7.11 17.26
N SER A 39 -1.39 7.83 17.09
CA SER A 39 -1.14 9.09 17.79
C SER A 39 -2.11 10.19 17.34
N LEU A 40 -2.39 10.28 16.03
CA LEU A 40 -3.39 11.21 15.49
C LEU A 40 -4.79 10.87 16.01
N LEU A 41 -5.20 9.60 15.98
CA LEU A 41 -6.50 9.15 16.47
C LEU A 41 -6.71 9.51 17.94
N LYS A 42 -5.72 9.30 18.82
CA LYS A 42 -5.79 9.71 20.24
C LYS A 42 -6.00 11.21 20.46
N ILE A 43 -5.50 12.04 19.55
CA ILE A 43 -5.61 13.51 19.64
C ILE A 43 -6.97 13.99 19.12
N PHE A 44 -7.47 13.38 18.04
CA PHE A 44 -8.77 13.71 17.45
C PHE A 44 -9.95 13.02 18.16
N ASP A 45 -9.73 11.95 18.92
CA ASP A 45 -10.70 11.34 19.85
C ASP A 45 -11.28 12.37 20.83
N TYR A 46 -10.49 13.38 21.19
CA TYR A 46 -10.87 14.39 22.19
C TYR A 46 -11.54 15.64 21.62
N ASN A 47 -11.49 15.88 20.30
CA ASN A 47 -11.92 17.13 19.69
C ASN A 47 -12.77 16.88 18.44
N ALA A 48 -14.09 16.94 18.61
CA ALA A 48 -15.13 16.98 17.58
C ALA A 48 -15.13 15.82 16.56
N ILE A 49 -16.04 14.86 16.80
CA ILE A 49 -16.43 13.80 15.86
C ILE A 49 -16.94 14.46 14.56
N GLY A 50 -16.18 14.31 13.48
CA GLY A 50 -16.52 14.82 12.15
C GLY A 50 -16.07 13.86 11.05
N THR A 51 -16.46 14.12 9.80
CA THR A 51 -16.15 13.28 8.62
C THR A 51 -14.66 12.93 8.47
N ASN A 52 -13.79 13.85 8.89
CA ASN A 52 -12.34 13.67 8.89
C ASN A 52 -11.83 12.62 9.88
N TYR A 53 -12.53 12.42 11.01
CA TYR A 53 -12.19 11.40 11.99
C TYR A 53 -12.48 9.99 11.45
N TYR A 54 -13.63 9.80 10.79
CA TYR A 54 -13.97 8.51 10.17
C TYR A 54 -12.96 8.10 9.10
N GLN A 55 -12.54 9.04 8.27
CA GLN A 55 -11.48 8.77 7.29
C GLN A 55 -10.19 8.33 7.98
N LEU A 56 -9.80 8.93 9.11
CA LEU A 56 -8.64 8.51 9.89
C LEU A 56 -8.80 7.11 10.49
N VAL A 57 -10.00 6.76 10.96
CA VAL A 57 -10.31 5.41 11.47
C VAL A 57 -10.20 4.38 10.34
N GLU A 58 -10.80 4.67 9.18
CA GLU A 58 -10.69 3.79 8.00
C GLU A 58 -9.24 3.62 7.53
N LEU A 59 -8.47 4.71 7.50
CA LEU A 59 -7.04 4.71 7.20
C LEU A 59 -6.26 3.79 8.15
N PHE A 60 -6.52 3.90 9.44
CA PHE A 60 -5.90 3.06 10.46
C PHE A 60 -6.25 1.59 10.27
N ILE A 61 -7.53 1.27 10.03
CA ILE A 61 -7.98 -0.11 9.80
C ILE A 61 -7.34 -0.68 8.53
N LEU A 62 -7.32 0.07 7.43
CA LEU A 62 -6.69 -0.33 6.16
C LEU A 62 -5.19 -0.60 6.32
N ASN A 63 -4.45 0.33 6.94
CA ASN A 63 -3.02 0.16 7.18
C ASN A 63 -2.75 -0.97 8.19
N GLY A 64 -3.59 -1.09 9.22
CA GLY A 64 -3.54 -2.14 10.24
C GLY A 64 -3.69 -3.52 9.62
N PHE A 65 -4.73 -3.76 8.81
CA PHE A 65 -4.91 -5.06 8.15
C PHE A 65 -3.74 -5.40 7.23
N LYS A 66 -3.19 -4.40 6.54
CA LYS A 66 -2.03 -4.59 5.69
C LYS A 66 -0.76 -4.92 6.50
N LEU A 67 -0.47 -4.19 7.57
CA LEU A 67 0.64 -4.50 8.45
C LEU A 67 0.45 -5.88 9.09
N TYR A 68 -0.77 -6.23 9.50
CA TYR A 68 -1.10 -7.54 10.04
C TYR A 68 -0.81 -8.66 9.02
N SER A 69 -1.12 -8.45 7.74
CA SER A 69 -0.82 -9.45 6.71
C SER A 69 0.66 -9.78 6.55
N VAL A 70 1.54 -8.82 6.86
CA VAL A 70 3.01 -8.98 6.76
C VAL A 70 3.61 -9.45 8.08
N SER A 71 3.19 -8.86 9.20
CA SER A 71 3.79 -9.07 10.52
C SER A 71 3.16 -10.20 11.33
N LYS A 72 1.88 -10.52 11.08
CA LYS A 72 1.06 -11.48 11.84
C LYS A 72 1.00 -11.20 13.35
N GLU A 73 1.23 -9.96 13.79
CA GLU A 73 1.20 -9.52 15.19
C GLU A 73 -0.23 -9.55 15.76
N LYS A 74 -0.45 -10.27 16.87
CA LYS A 74 -1.80 -10.43 17.45
C LYS A 74 -2.29 -9.15 18.10
N GLU A 75 -1.40 -8.39 18.71
CA GLU A 75 -1.64 -7.11 19.38
C GLU A 75 -2.28 -6.10 18.43
N LEU A 76 -1.78 -6.05 17.20
CA LEU A 76 -2.29 -5.17 16.14
C LEU A 76 -3.75 -5.52 15.77
N TYR A 77 -4.11 -6.79 15.75
CA TYR A 77 -5.49 -7.19 15.51
C TYR A 77 -6.43 -6.69 16.61
N TYR A 78 -6.03 -6.75 17.88
CA TYR A 78 -6.86 -6.24 18.97
C TYR A 78 -7.08 -4.72 18.85
N GLU A 79 -6.06 -3.97 18.43
CA GLU A 79 -6.21 -2.54 18.14
C GLU A 79 -7.16 -2.30 16.96
N ILE A 80 -7.04 -3.04 15.86
CA ILE A 80 -7.97 -2.95 14.71
C ILE A 80 -9.41 -3.22 15.16
N ASN A 81 -9.63 -4.27 15.94
CA ASN A 81 -10.96 -4.63 16.43
C ASN A 81 -11.60 -3.48 17.22
N LYS A 82 -10.84 -2.81 18.08
CA LYS A 82 -11.32 -1.63 18.82
C LYS A 82 -11.83 -0.54 17.89
N TYR A 83 -11.12 -0.25 16.80
CA TYR A 83 -11.54 0.79 15.86
C TYR A 83 -12.67 0.36 14.91
N VAL A 84 -12.83 -0.95 14.66
CA VAL A 84 -14.04 -1.48 14.01
C VAL A 84 -15.26 -1.30 14.91
N ASP A 85 -15.12 -1.48 16.23
CA ASP A 85 -16.18 -1.20 17.19
C ASP A 85 -16.52 0.30 17.22
N VAL A 86 -15.54 1.20 17.10
CA VAL A 86 -15.79 2.64 16.94
C VAL A 86 -16.63 2.93 15.68
N LEU A 87 -16.36 2.26 14.55
CA LEU A 87 -17.20 2.39 13.35
C LEU A 87 -18.63 1.90 13.61
N LYS A 88 -18.81 0.82 14.37
CA LYS A 88 -20.13 0.30 14.76
C LYS A 88 -20.93 1.30 15.59
N ASP A 89 -20.29 1.95 16.55
CA ASP A 89 -20.96 2.87 17.47
C ASP A 89 -21.38 4.17 16.79
N ASN A 90 -20.71 4.53 15.69
CA ASN A 90 -20.91 5.81 15.01
C ASN A 90 -21.58 5.70 13.64
N LEU A 91 -21.65 4.50 13.06
CA LEU A 91 -22.37 4.21 11.82
C LEU A 91 -23.55 3.28 12.12
N SER A 92 -24.58 3.29 11.26
CA SER A 92 -25.62 2.26 11.35
C SER A 92 -25.00 0.86 11.19
N VAL A 93 -25.52 -0.13 11.92
CA VAL A 93 -25.16 -1.54 11.73
C VAL A 93 -25.39 -1.97 10.28
N ASP A 94 -26.35 -1.37 9.58
CA ASP A 94 -26.61 -1.65 8.16
C ASP A 94 -25.72 -0.85 7.20
N SER A 95 -24.82 -0.02 7.72
CA SER A 95 -23.88 0.76 6.91
C SER A 95 -22.98 -0.18 6.12
N THR A 96 -22.91 0.07 4.81
CA THR A 96 -22.04 -0.65 3.87
C THR A 96 -20.58 -0.59 4.29
N ILE A 97 -20.13 0.54 4.84
CA ILE A 97 -18.75 0.75 5.30
C ILE A 97 -18.47 -0.12 6.53
N TYR A 98 -19.34 -0.08 7.54
CA TYR A 98 -19.17 -0.88 8.75
C TYR A 98 -19.22 -2.38 8.43
N GLN A 99 -20.22 -2.84 7.67
CA GLN A 99 -20.35 -4.25 7.31
C GLN A 99 -19.11 -4.78 6.58
N TYR A 100 -18.57 -4.00 5.64
CA TYR A 100 -17.33 -4.35 4.94
C TYR A 100 -16.15 -4.61 5.90
N TYR A 101 -15.84 -3.64 6.76
CA TYR A 101 -14.70 -3.77 7.68
C TYR A 101 -14.95 -4.82 8.76
N ASN A 102 -16.19 -4.99 9.21
CA ASN A 102 -16.57 -6.06 10.14
C ASN A 102 -16.36 -7.46 9.52
N TYR A 103 -16.77 -7.69 8.27
CA TYR A 103 -16.53 -9.00 7.62
C TYR A 103 -15.04 -9.28 7.40
N LEU A 104 -14.25 -8.28 7.01
CA LEU A 104 -12.79 -8.43 6.95
C LEU A 104 -12.19 -8.75 8.32
N ASN A 105 -12.59 -8.01 9.36
CA ASN A 105 -12.14 -8.23 10.73
C ASN A 105 -12.43 -9.67 11.18
N GLN A 106 -13.64 -10.17 10.92
CA GLN A 106 -14.03 -11.54 11.22
C GLN A 106 -13.21 -12.57 10.43
N GLY A 107 -12.92 -12.32 9.15
CA GLY A 107 -12.02 -13.15 8.34
C GLY A 107 -10.60 -13.22 8.92
N TYR A 108 -10.02 -12.08 9.29
CA TYR A 108 -8.69 -12.02 9.92
C TYR A 108 -8.67 -12.64 11.33
N LYS A 109 -9.75 -12.51 12.12
CA LYS A 109 -9.89 -13.15 13.44
C LYS A 109 -9.71 -14.66 13.35
N LEU A 110 -10.31 -15.28 12.34
CA LEU A 110 -10.25 -16.72 12.15
C LEU A 110 -8.85 -17.19 11.72
N ALA A 111 -8.07 -16.32 11.06
CA ALA A 111 -6.66 -16.58 10.80
C ALA A 111 -5.84 -16.69 12.09
N LEU A 112 -6.23 -15.96 13.14
CA LEU A 112 -5.55 -15.96 14.43
C LEU A 112 -5.90 -17.15 15.31
N SER A 113 -7.07 -17.75 15.14
CA SER A 113 -7.57 -18.77 16.06
C SER A 113 -6.91 -20.15 15.90
N SER A 114 -5.98 -20.35 14.95
CA SER A 114 -5.21 -21.59 14.72
C SER A 114 -6.02 -22.87 14.45
N ASP A 115 -7.34 -22.84 14.64
CA ASP A 115 -8.25 -23.85 14.14
C ASP A 115 -8.13 -23.91 12.62
N LYS A 116 -8.05 -25.12 12.06
CA LYS A 116 -8.00 -25.34 10.60
C LYS A 116 -9.10 -24.51 9.95
N LEU A 117 -8.70 -23.38 9.35
CA LEU A 117 -9.53 -22.60 8.46
C LEU A 117 -9.94 -23.53 7.32
N THR A 118 -11.16 -24.04 7.38
CA THR A 118 -11.74 -24.71 6.22
C THR A 118 -12.02 -23.64 5.17
N GLY A 119 -11.73 -23.96 3.90
CA GLY A 119 -11.96 -23.03 2.79
C GLY A 119 -13.40 -22.50 2.76
N ASP A 120 -14.36 -23.31 3.20
CA ASP A 120 -15.78 -22.95 3.30
C ASP A 120 -16.08 -21.76 4.20
N VAL A 121 -15.33 -21.62 5.31
CA VAL A 121 -15.53 -20.52 6.26
C VAL A 121 -15.01 -19.21 5.68
N ILE A 122 -13.85 -19.21 5.02
CA ILE A 122 -13.30 -18.04 4.33
C ILE A 122 -14.24 -17.63 3.19
N ASN A 123 -14.69 -18.59 2.38
CA ASN A 123 -15.61 -18.37 1.27
C ASN A 123 -16.91 -17.66 1.69
N LYS A 124 -17.42 -17.94 2.90
CA LYS A 124 -18.60 -17.24 3.43
C LYS A 124 -18.34 -15.74 3.60
N TYR A 125 -17.21 -15.34 4.18
CA TYR A 125 -16.89 -13.92 4.36
C TYR A 125 -16.58 -13.24 3.03
N GLU A 126 -15.95 -13.96 2.11
CA GLU A 126 -15.71 -13.43 0.76
C GLU A 126 -17.01 -13.10 0.05
N LYS A 127 -18.00 -14.01 0.06
CA LYS A 127 -19.32 -13.74 -0.53
C LYS A 127 -20.03 -12.56 0.12
N ASN A 128 -19.90 -12.42 1.44
CA ASN A 128 -20.47 -11.26 2.16
C ASN A 128 -19.79 -9.95 1.75
N ILE A 129 -18.46 -9.95 1.59
CA ILE A 129 -17.70 -8.79 1.13
C ILE A 129 -18.04 -8.46 -0.33
N GLU A 130 -18.16 -9.46 -1.20
CA GLU A 130 -18.57 -9.30 -2.60
C GLU A 130 -19.95 -8.65 -2.72
N GLY A 131 -20.95 -9.16 -1.97
CA GLY A 131 -22.29 -8.56 -1.94
C GLY A 131 -22.31 -7.13 -1.39
N VAL A 132 -21.34 -6.74 -0.56
CA VAL A 132 -21.15 -5.35 -0.12
C VAL A 132 -20.53 -4.50 -1.23
N LEU A 133 -19.53 -5.01 -1.95
CA LEU A 133 -18.88 -4.33 -3.07
C LEU A 133 -19.85 -4.09 -4.24
N GLU A 134 -20.70 -5.06 -4.57
CA GLU A 134 -21.74 -4.92 -5.61
C GLU A 134 -22.69 -3.74 -5.35
N LYS A 135 -23.04 -3.49 -4.09
CA LYS A 135 -23.87 -2.34 -3.70
C LYS A 135 -23.17 -1.01 -3.97
N LEU A 136 -21.84 -0.95 -3.79
CA LEU A 136 -21.03 0.24 -4.03
C LEU A 136 -20.71 0.44 -5.52
N GLU A 137 -20.65 -0.63 -6.29
CA GLU A 137 -20.22 -0.62 -7.70
C GLU A 137 -21.10 0.26 -8.59
N LYS A 138 -22.40 0.32 -8.29
CA LYS A 138 -23.41 1.09 -9.05
C LYS A 138 -23.11 2.60 -9.09
N SER A 139 -22.29 3.10 -8.17
CA SER A 139 -21.76 4.46 -8.23
C SER A 139 -20.42 4.45 -8.95
N THR A 140 -20.44 4.72 -10.26
CA THR A 140 -19.34 4.54 -11.22
C THR A 140 -18.01 5.23 -10.88
N ASN A 141 -18.00 6.21 -9.96
CA ASN A 141 -16.81 6.92 -9.48
C ASN A 141 -16.55 6.76 -7.98
N SER A 142 -17.00 5.66 -7.37
CA SER A 142 -16.84 5.47 -5.94
C SER A 142 -15.39 5.19 -5.56
N VAL A 143 -14.73 6.23 -5.05
CA VAL A 143 -13.43 6.15 -4.35
C VAL A 143 -13.49 5.09 -3.25
N GLN A 144 -14.64 4.92 -2.60
CA GLN A 144 -14.86 3.92 -1.56
C GLN A 144 -14.84 2.50 -2.14
N TYR A 145 -15.52 2.26 -3.27
CA TYR A 145 -15.49 0.99 -3.98
C TYR A 145 -14.06 0.60 -4.35
N LEU A 146 -13.28 1.54 -4.90
CA LEU A 146 -11.89 1.29 -5.28
C LEU A 146 -11.01 0.94 -4.07
N LYS A 147 -11.09 1.71 -2.98
CA LYS A 147 -10.36 1.43 -1.73
C LYS A 147 -10.67 0.04 -1.17
N MET A 148 -11.94 -0.31 -1.11
CA MET A 148 -12.41 -1.59 -0.59
C MET A 148 -12.03 -2.76 -1.51
N ASN A 149 -12.07 -2.59 -2.84
CA ASN A 149 -11.59 -3.64 -3.74
C ASN A 149 -10.09 -3.93 -3.53
N LYS A 150 -9.27 -2.89 -3.36
CA LYS A 150 -7.82 -3.04 -3.13
C LYS A 150 -7.52 -3.82 -1.85
N LEU A 151 -8.21 -3.53 -0.75
CA LEU A 151 -8.04 -4.29 0.49
C LEU A 151 -8.58 -5.72 0.36
N PHE A 152 -9.68 -5.93 -0.34
CA PHE A 152 -10.26 -7.26 -0.54
C PHE A 152 -9.38 -8.16 -1.41
N ILE A 153 -8.72 -7.61 -2.43
CA ILE A 153 -7.73 -8.34 -3.22
C ILE A 153 -6.54 -8.76 -2.35
N ASN A 154 -6.01 -7.86 -1.52
CA ASN A 154 -4.97 -8.21 -0.56
C ASN A 154 -5.44 -9.31 0.42
N PHE A 155 -6.68 -9.24 0.90
CA PHE A 155 -7.28 -10.30 1.71
C PHE A 155 -7.23 -11.64 0.96
N LYS A 156 -7.77 -11.73 -0.26
CA LYS A 156 -7.75 -12.97 -1.06
C LYS A 156 -6.34 -13.51 -1.29
N MET A 157 -5.38 -12.62 -1.60
CA MET A 157 -3.97 -12.98 -1.76
C MET A 157 -3.36 -13.56 -0.49
N ASN A 158 -3.66 -13.00 0.67
CA ASN A 158 -3.10 -13.44 1.96
C ASN A 158 -3.63 -14.81 2.42
N PHE A 159 -4.86 -15.13 2.06
CA PHE A 159 -5.49 -16.41 2.39
C PHE A 159 -5.31 -17.46 1.30
N GLY A 160 -4.74 -17.10 0.15
CA GLY A 160 -4.61 -18.01 -0.99
C GLY A 160 -5.95 -18.53 -1.49
N SER A 161 -7.04 -17.78 -1.26
CA SER A 161 -8.40 -18.20 -1.57
C SER A 161 -8.73 -18.09 -3.06
N MET A 162 -7.85 -17.46 -3.82
CA MET A 162 -7.99 -17.25 -5.26
C MET A 162 -6.64 -17.41 -5.95
N SER A 163 -6.66 -17.97 -7.17
CA SER A 163 -5.46 -18.09 -8.00
C SER A 163 -4.93 -16.70 -8.40
N ILE A 164 -3.61 -16.60 -8.62
CA ILE A 164 -2.99 -15.35 -9.08
C ILE A 164 -3.59 -14.88 -10.41
N ASN A 165 -3.91 -15.79 -11.33
CA ASN A 165 -4.54 -15.45 -12.61
C ASN A 165 -5.92 -14.82 -12.42
N SER A 166 -6.72 -15.36 -11.50
CA SER A 166 -8.03 -14.78 -11.18
C SER A 166 -7.90 -13.40 -10.52
N ILE A 167 -6.88 -13.21 -9.67
CA ILE A 167 -6.55 -11.89 -9.10
C ILE A 167 -6.14 -10.89 -10.20
N ILE A 168 -5.36 -11.33 -11.18
CA ILE A 168 -4.97 -10.50 -12.33
C ILE A 168 -6.21 -10.03 -13.10
N ILE A 169 -7.17 -10.91 -13.38
CA ILE A 169 -8.41 -10.56 -14.09
C ILE A 169 -9.19 -9.47 -13.31
N LEU A 170 -9.31 -9.62 -11.98
CA LEU A 170 -9.96 -8.62 -11.13
C LEU A 170 -9.22 -7.28 -11.16
N LEU A 171 -7.89 -7.31 -11.06
CA LEU A 171 -7.06 -6.10 -11.10
C LEU A 171 -7.11 -5.41 -12.46
N GLN A 172 -7.11 -6.16 -13.56
CA GLN A 172 -7.25 -5.60 -14.90
C GLN A 172 -8.59 -4.88 -15.06
N SER A 173 -9.70 -5.51 -14.64
CA SER A 173 -11.02 -4.85 -14.63
C SER A 173 -11.02 -3.55 -13.81
N LEU A 174 -10.36 -3.53 -12.65
CA LEU A 174 -10.21 -2.31 -11.85
C LEU A 174 -9.31 -1.27 -12.52
N VAL A 175 -8.24 -1.67 -13.19
CA VAL A 175 -7.36 -0.75 -13.95
C VAL A 175 -8.11 -0.17 -15.15
N ASP A 176 -8.91 -0.96 -15.85
CA ASP A 176 -9.73 -0.49 -16.97
C ASP A 176 -10.77 0.54 -16.49
N LYS A 177 -11.38 0.30 -15.32
CA LYS A 177 -12.35 1.23 -14.71
C LYS A 177 -11.68 2.45 -14.07
N PHE A 178 -10.49 2.30 -13.50
CA PHE A 178 -9.73 3.34 -12.80
C PHE A 178 -8.29 3.45 -13.35
N PRO A 179 -8.13 3.92 -14.60
CA PRO A 179 -6.86 3.86 -15.32
C PRO A 179 -5.78 4.78 -14.75
N LEU A 180 -6.11 5.67 -13.80
CA LEU A 180 -5.14 6.52 -13.12
C LEU A 180 -4.73 5.99 -11.74
N ASP A 181 -5.34 4.92 -11.24
CA ASP A 181 -4.98 4.35 -9.94
C ASP A 181 -3.65 3.58 -10.04
N ILE A 182 -2.61 4.15 -9.44
CA ILE A 182 -1.25 3.62 -9.44
C ILE A 182 -1.14 2.38 -8.56
N GLU A 183 -1.98 2.28 -7.55
CA GLU A 183 -1.93 1.22 -6.55
C GLU A 183 -2.42 -0.11 -7.12
N CYS A 184 -3.52 -0.11 -7.87
CA CYS A 184 -3.99 -1.25 -8.65
C CYS A 184 -2.91 -1.72 -9.63
N LYS A 185 -2.24 -0.79 -10.33
CA LYS A 185 -1.11 -1.13 -11.22
C LYS A 185 0.05 -1.73 -10.45
N TRP A 186 0.37 -1.22 -9.27
CA TRP A 186 1.44 -1.77 -8.44
C TRP A 186 1.13 -3.19 -7.95
N ILE A 187 -0.11 -3.46 -7.55
CA ILE A 187 -0.55 -4.82 -7.18
C ILE A 187 -0.49 -5.73 -8.42
N LEU A 188 -0.91 -5.25 -9.58
CA LEU A 188 -0.84 -5.98 -10.84
C LEU A 188 0.62 -6.32 -11.22
N TYR A 189 1.55 -5.37 -11.06
CA TYR A 189 2.99 -5.61 -11.19
C TYR A 189 3.46 -6.74 -10.25
N LYS A 190 3.07 -6.73 -8.97
CA LYS A 190 3.43 -7.80 -8.03
C LYS A 190 2.92 -9.17 -8.51
N CYS A 191 1.70 -9.24 -9.03
CA CYS A 191 1.13 -10.48 -9.56
C CYS A 191 1.96 -11.01 -10.74
N TYR A 192 2.25 -10.17 -11.74
CA TYR A 192 3.08 -10.56 -12.87
C TYR A 192 4.51 -10.93 -12.47
N ARG A 193 5.08 -10.26 -11.46
CA ARG A 193 6.38 -10.61 -10.92
C ARG A 193 6.39 -12.01 -10.32
N ILE A 194 5.34 -12.42 -9.61
CA ILE A 194 5.21 -13.79 -9.09
C ILE A 194 5.17 -14.80 -10.24
N LEU A 195 4.48 -14.46 -11.33
CA LEU A 195 4.41 -15.30 -12.54
C LEU A 195 5.68 -15.24 -13.41
N LYS A 196 6.64 -14.36 -13.09
CA LYS A 196 7.87 -14.09 -13.87
C LYS A 196 7.58 -13.61 -15.30
N GLU A 197 6.53 -12.82 -15.44
CA GLU A 197 6.08 -12.23 -16.69
C GLU A 197 6.80 -10.89 -16.91
N ASP A 198 8.09 -10.95 -17.24
CA ASP A 198 9.00 -9.78 -17.23
C ASP A 198 8.53 -8.63 -18.15
N LEU A 199 8.04 -8.95 -19.35
CA LEU A 199 7.54 -7.95 -20.30
C LEU A 199 6.33 -7.18 -19.72
N TYR A 200 5.42 -7.89 -19.04
CA TYR A 200 4.27 -7.26 -18.39
C TYR A 200 4.70 -6.44 -17.18
N CYS A 201 5.68 -6.92 -16.41
CA CYS A 201 6.26 -6.16 -15.29
C CYS A 201 6.84 -4.83 -15.76
N GLU A 202 7.66 -4.85 -16.82
CA GLU A 202 8.28 -3.67 -17.40
C GLU A 202 7.22 -2.65 -17.87
N ASN A 203 6.25 -3.10 -18.69
CA ASN A 203 5.18 -2.24 -19.21
C ASN A 203 4.37 -1.55 -18.10
N ILE A 204 4.06 -2.27 -17.02
CA ILE A 204 3.29 -1.71 -15.90
C ILE A 204 4.10 -0.68 -15.13
N LEU A 205 5.38 -0.94 -14.88
CA LEU A 205 6.27 0.01 -14.20
C LEU A 205 6.43 1.29 -15.01
N GLU A 206 6.59 1.19 -16.34
CA GLU A 206 6.61 2.35 -17.23
C GLU A 206 5.31 3.13 -17.17
N ASN A 207 4.16 2.45 -17.17
CA ASN A 207 2.86 3.11 -17.04
C ASN A 207 2.73 3.86 -15.70
N ILE A 208 3.18 3.27 -14.59
CA ILE A 208 3.21 3.93 -13.28
C ILE A 208 4.09 5.17 -13.31
N ILE A 209 5.27 5.09 -13.95
CA ILE A 209 6.20 6.21 -14.08
C ILE A 209 5.63 7.34 -14.93
N VAL A 210 4.89 7.02 -16.01
CA VAL A 210 4.19 8.03 -16.82
C VAL A 210 3.16 8.79 -15.99
N LEU A 211 2.41 8.08 -15.13
CA LEU A 211 1.43 8.68 -14.24
C LEU A 211 2.07 9.46 -13.08
N GLN A 212 3.20 8.97 -12.56
CA GLN A 212 3.88 9.52 -11.41
C GLN A 212 5.42 9.41 -11.55
N PRO A 213 6.04 10.38 -12.24
CA PRO A 213 7.47 10.35 -12.54
C PRO A 213 8.38 10.43 -11.31
N ASP A 214 7.88 10.91 -10.17
CA ASP A 214 8.60 10.99 -8.89
C ASP A 214 8.49 9.69 -8.07
N ASN A 215 7.83 8.66 -8.56
CA ASN A 215 7.79 7.34 -7.94
C ASN A 215 9.15 6.62 -8.07
N TYR A 216 10.06 6.96 -7.16
CA TYR A 216 11.41 6.39 -7.13
C TYR A 216 11.42 4.87 -6.89
N LEU A 217 10.37 4.28 -6.29
CA LEU A 217 10.27 2.83 -6.12
C LEU A 217 10.01 2.14 -7.45
N ALA A 218 9.13 2.68 -8.29
CA ALA A 218 8.91 2.19 -9.64
C ALA A 218 10.18 2.28 -10.49
N TRP A 219 10.94 3.37 -10.37
CA TRP A 219 12.24 3.51 -11.03
C TRP A 219 13.28 2.47 -10.57
N ILE A 220 13.33 2.16 -9.27
CA ILE A 220 14.21 1.12 -8.74
C ILE A 220 13.85 -0.25 -9.34
N GLU A 221 12.57 -0.59 -9.35
CA GLU A 221 12.12 -1.88 -9.90
C GLU A 221 12.32 -1.95 -11.41
N LEU A 222 12.06 -0.85 -12.15
CA LEU A 222 12.26 -0.80 -13.60
C LEU A 222 13.72 -1.04 -13.97
N ALA A 223 14.67 -0.54 -13.19
CA ALA A 223 16.10 -0.78 -13.40
C ALA A 223 16.44 -2.28 -13.44
N ASN A 224 15.72 -3.13 -12.70
CA ASN A 224 15.95 -4.58 -12.70
C ASN A 224 15.55 -5.27 -14.01
N TYR A 225 14.69 -4.65 -14.82
CA TYR A 225 14.22 -5.20 -16.10
C TYR A 225 14.99 -4.65 -17.30
N LYS A 226 15.72 -3.53 -17.13
CA LYS A 226 16.56 -2.97 -18.20
C LYS A 226 17.80 -3.84 -18.45
N LYS A 227 18.03 -4.20 -19.71
CA LYS A 227 19.09 -5.15 -20.12
C LYS A 227 20.47 -4.52 -20.22
N ASP A 228 20.54 -3.23 -20.58
CA ASP A 228 21.80 -2.53 -20.78
C ASP A 228 22.11 -1.57 -19.63
N THR A 229 23.40 -1.45 -19.31
CA THR A 229 23.90 -0.63 -18.21
C THR A 229 23.52 0.84 -18.34
N LYS A 230 23.36 1.36 -19.58
CA LYS A 230 23.01 2.76 -19.82
C LYS A 230 21.56 3.03 -19.40
N SER A 231 20.61 2.20 -19.81
CA SER A 231 19.20 2.28 -19.39
C SER A 231 19.04 2.08 -17.87
N GLN A 232 19.82 1.17 -17.27
CA GLN A 232 19.87 1.01 -15.82
C GLN A 232 20.39 2.27 -15.11
N LEU A 233 21.46 2.88 -15.65
CA LEU A 233 22.01 4.12 -15.12
C LEU A 233 21.00 5.27 -15.19
N GLU A 234 20.25 5.40 -16.30
CA GLU A 234 19.19 6.39 -16.44
C GLU A 234 18.10 6.22 -15.38
N CYS A 235 17.67 4.98 -15.10
CA CYS A 235 16.73 4.70 -14.02
C CYS A 235 17.30 5.13 -12.66
N HIS A 236 18.53 4.73 -12.33
CA HIS A 236 19.16 5.10 -11.06
C HIS A 236 19.37 6.62 -10.90
N LEU A 237 19.63 7.34 -11.98
CA LEU A 237 19.69 8.80 -11.98
C LEU A 237 18.33 9.42 -11.62
N GLN A 238 17.22 8.87 -12.13
CA GLN A 238 15.87 9.29 -11.71
C GLN A 238 15.63 8.96 -10.24
N VAL A 239 16.05 7.79 -9.75
CA VAL A 239 15.90 7.43 -8.34
C VAL A 239 16.57 8.46 -7.43
N VAL A 240 17.82 8.86 -7.70
CA VAL A 240 18.53 9.81 -6.83
C VAL A 240 18.04 11.25 -6.96
N LYS A 241 17.40 11.60 -8.10
CA LYS A 241 16.71 12.88 -8.29
C LYS A 241 15.56 13.05 -7.29
N TYR A 242 14.79 11.99 -7.03
CA TYR A 242 13.63 12.04 -6.12
C TYR A 242 13.91 11.47 -4.71
N CYS A 243 14.89 10.58 -4.58
CA CYS A 243 15.27 9.94 -3.32
C CYS A 243 16.81 9.90 -3.16
N LYS A 244 17.36 11.02 -2.66
CA LYS A 244 18.80 11.17 -2.39
C LYS A 244 19.37 10.20 -1.34
N TYR A 245 18.52 9.42 -0.67
CA TYR A 245 18.92 8.46 0.36
C TYR A 245 19.03 7.00 -0.16
N SER A 246 18.87 6.78 -1.47
CA SER A 246 19.07 5.45 -2.06
C SER A 246 20.57 5.10 -2.18
N LYS A 247 21.13 4.47 -1.13
CA LYS A 247 22.54 4.04 -1.10
C LYS A 247 22.90 3.15 -2.31
N ASN A 248 22.02 2.23 -2.69
CA ASN A 248 22.25 1.32 -3.80
C ASN A 248 22.32 2.05 -5.14
N SER A 249 21.44 3.04 -5.37
CA SER A 249 21.48 3.83 -6.60
C SER A 249 22.74 4.68 -6.68
N TRP A 250 23.16 5.32 -5.59
CA TRP A 250 24.43 6.05 -5.57
C TRP A 250 25.65 5.15 -5.83
N LYS A 251 25.67 3.94 -5.28
CA LYS A 251 26.71 2.94 -5.58
C LYS A 251 26.71 2.56 -7.06
N PHE A 252 25.55 2.30 -7.64
CA PHE A 252 25.44 1.96 -9.06
C PHE A 252 25.94 3.09 -9.95
N ILE A 253 25.51 4.32 -9.69
CA ILE A 253 25.91 5.51 -10.46
C ILE A 253 27.43 5.73 -10.36
N SER A 254 28.01 5.60 -9.17
CA SER A 254 29.46 5.81 -8.98
C SER A 254 30.34 4.85 -9.79
N LYS A 255 29.84 3.64 -10.06
CA LYS A 255 30.59 2.60 -10.78
C LYS A 255 30.40 2.64 -12.29
N ASN A 256 29.23 3.09 -12.74
CA ASN A 256 28.80 2.92 -14.13
C ASN A 256 28.64 4.23 -14.90
N SER A 257 28.83 5.40 -14.27
CA SER A 257 28.77 6.68 -14.98
C SER A 257 30.09 6.99 -15.67
N GLU A 258 30.03 7.33 -16.96
CA GLU A 258 31.17 7.82 -17.73
C GLU A 258 31.52 9.28 -17.42
N ASN A 259 30.66 10.01 -16.71
CA ASN A 259 30.87 11.42 -16.39
C ASN A 259 31.64 11.56 -15.06
N PRO A 260 32.90 12.02 -15.06
CA PRO A 260 33.72 12.10 -13.85
C PRO A 260 33.12 12.99 -12.75
N LYS A 261 32.34 14.01 -13.13
CA LYS A 261 31.65 14.89 -12.17
C LYS A 261 30.53 14.15 -11.44
N ILE A 262 29.79 13.29 -12.15
CA ILE A 262 28.72 12.48 -11.56
C ILE A 262 29.30 11.41 -10.63
N VAL A 263 30.41 10.78 -11.02
CA VAL A 263 31.14 9.82 -10.18
C VAL A 263 31.58 10.50 -8.87
N SER A 264 32.30 11.62 -8.96
CA SER A 264 32.77 12.37 -7.79
C SER A 264 31.62 12.82 -6.87
N LEU A 265 30.51 13.30 -7.45
CA LEU A 265 29.31 13.66 -6.69
C LEU A 265 28.73 12.46 -5.95
N SER A 266 28.61 11.32 -6.63
CA SER A 266 28.03 10.09 -6.08
C SER A 266 28.88 9.55 -4.93
N GLU A 267 30.19 9.52 -5.09
CA GLU A 267 31.14 9.13 -4.02
C GLU A 267 31.05 10.08 -2.82
N LYS A 268 30.93 11.38 -3.05
CA LYS A 268 30.72 12.37 -1.99
C LYS A 268 29.42 12.13 -1.23
N GLN A 269 28.32 11.81 -1.93
CA GLN A 269 27.04 11.49 -1.28
C GLN A 269 27.12 10.19 -0.48
N LEU A 270 27.82 9.18 -1.00
CA LEU A 270 28.05 7.92 -0.30
C LEU A 270 28.79 8.13 1.03
N LYS A 271 29.82 8.99 1.02
CA LYS A 271 30.56 9.38 2.23
C LYS A 271 29.70 10.22 3.19
N LYS A 272 28.97 11.21 2.68
CA LYS A 272 28.22 12.16 3.52
C LYS A 272 27.01 11.52 4.23
N ASN A 273 26.27 10.66 3.55
CA ASN A 273 24.95 10.22 4.01
C ASN A 273 24.91 8.79 4.56
N PHE A 274 25.98 7.99 4.40
CA PHE A 274 25.93 6.56 4.73
C PHE A 274 27.19 5.99 5.39
N ILE A 275 28.08 6.86 5.89
CA ILE A 275 29.07 6.46 6.88
C ILE A 275 28.33 6.33 8.21
N ILE A 276 28.09 5.08 8.61
CA ILE A 276 28.00 4.74 10.02
C ILE A 276 29.46 4.60 10.44
N GLU A 277 29.93 5.46 11.35
CA GLU A 277 31.16 5.17 12.08
C GLU A 277 30.98 3.80 12.74
N VAL A 278 31.86 2.87 12.37
CA VAL A 278 31.93 1.52 12.95
C VAL A 278 32.25 1.62 14.43
#